data_AF-A0AAJ2MLR0-F1
#
_entry.id   AF-A0AAJ2MLR0-F1
#
_cell.length_a   1.000
_cell.length_b   1.000
_cell.length_c   1.000
_cell.angle_alpha   90.00
_cell.angle_beta   90.00
_cell.angle_gamma   90.00
#
_symmetry.space_group_name_H-M   'P 1'
#
loop_
_entity.id
_entity.type
_entity.pdbx_description
1 polymer ?
#
loop_
_entity_poly.entity_id
_entity_poly.type
_entity_poly.pdbx_seq_one_letter_code
_entity_poly.pdbx_strand_id
1 'polypeptide(L)'
;MYKISPKTLKIIIGMIITMIIVAIIGGGYWLYSKYSQPQVSPEQHITTNKKQEKKPAKPKGLVLSQESIHSFLEAYYNRKDFGSNQEEYKQYVTPTVFNQLVETDKAQEKLQKGFISNRKLSNSQIFINESQAEAYCTSYYTFDQKYDNSEEQEEDVTTLSVQETLHLIFSEENGKYFVSKIEGVQISPVGLGDTTGSGNEDSEQKS
;
A
#
# COMPACT_ATOMS: atom_id res chain seq x y z
N MET A 1 -32.76 17.85 10.88
CA MET A 1 -32.29 16.45 10.89
C MET A 1 -32.57 15.85 9.52
N TYR A 2 -31.52 15.57 8.76
CA TYR A 2 -31.64 14.98 7.42
C TYR A 2 -31.71 13.47 7.57
N LYS A 3 -32.78 12.83 7.09
CA LYS A 3 -32.97 11.38 7.15
C LYS A 3 -32.23 10.74 5.97
N ILE A 4 -31.24 9.91 6.26
CA ILE A 4 -30.47 9.21 5.23
C ILE A 4 -31.09 7.82 5.07
N SER A 5 -31.55 7.50 3.86
CA SER A 5 -32.19 6.20 3.61
C SER A 5 -31.15 5.07 3.54
N PRO A 6 -31.52 3.81 3.84
CA PRO A 6 -30.60 2.67 3.73
C PRO A 6 -30.02 2.47 2.32
N LYS A 7 -30.68 3.00 1.29
CA LYS A 7 -30.15 3.02 -0.09
C LYS A 7 -29.03 4.07 -0.23
N THR A 8 -29.23 5.23 0.38
CA THR A 8 -28.25 6.32 0.43
C THR A 8 -27.03 5.90 1.25
N LEU A 9 -27.21 5.10 2.31
CA LEU A 9 -26.12 4.52 3.11
C LEU A 9 -25.23 3.60 2.28
N LYS A 10 -25.80 2.68 1.50
CA LYS A 10 -25.04 1.79 0.59
C LYS A 10 -24.25 2.57 -0.47
N ILE A 11 -24.76 3.69 -0.95
CA ILE A 11 -24.06 4.58 -1.89
C ILE A 11 -22.88 5.28 -1.20
N ILE A 12 -23.06 5.74 0.04
CA ILE A 12 -21.98 6.35 0.83
C ILE A 12 -20.89 5.32 1.13
N ILE A 13 -21.25 4.08 1.47
CA ILE A 13 -20.32 2.95 1.66
C ILE A 13 -19.49 2.72 0.39
N GLY A 14 -20.15 2.67 -0.78
CA GLY A 14 -19.46 2.54 -2.06
C GLY A 14 -18.48 3.69 -2.33
N MET A 15 -18.88 4.94 -2.06
CA MET A 15 -18.02 6.11 -2.25
C MET A 15 -16.81 6.13 -1.33
N ILE A 16 -16.96 5.71 -0.06
CA ILE A 16 -15.85 5.65 0.90
C ILE A 16 -14.85 4.56 0.49
N ILE A 17 -15.33 3.37 0.09
CA ILE A 17 -14.49 2.28 -0.41
C ILE A 17 -13.71 2.73 -1.65
N THR A 18 -14.37 3.40 -2.60
CA THR A 18 -13.70 3.94 -3.80
C THR A 18 -12.66 5.01 -3.44
N MET A 19 -12.95 5.91 -2.50
CA MET A 19 -11.96 6.89 -2.03
C MET A 19 -10.76 6.27 -1.32
N ILE A 20 -10.96 5.19 -0.55
CA ILE A 20 -9.87 4.45 0.12
C ILE A 20 -8.95 3.81 -0.93
N ILE A 21 -9.52 3.13 -1.93
CA ILE A 21 -8.78 2.54 -3.04
C ILE A 21 -8.00 3.63 -3.80
N VAL A 22 -8.61 4.77 -4.09
CA VAL A 22 -7.95 5.90 -4.78
C VAL A 22 -6.89 6.59 -3.91
N ALA A 23 -7.04 6.64 -2.58
CA ALA A 23 -6.03 7.23 -1.70
C ALA A 23 -4.79 6.33 -1.56
N ILE A 24 -4.99 5.01 -1.53
CA ILE A 24 -3.91 4.01 -1.50
C ILE A 24 -3.15 4.00 -2.85
N ILE A 25 -3.88 4.11 -3.97
CA ILE A 25 -3.31 4.11 -5.32
C ILE A 25 -2.73 5.48 -5.73
N GLY A 26 -3.39 6.58 -5.34
CA GLY A 26 -3.06 7.96 -5.75
C GLY A 26 -1.96 8.63 -4.93
N GLY A 27 -1.65 8.11 -3.74
CA GLY A 27 -0.51 8.58 -2.92
C GLY A 27 0.86 8.39 -3.58
N GLY A 28 0.97 7.50 -4.57
CA GLY A 28 2.21 7.27 -5.33
C GLY A 28 2.54 8.36 -6.36
N TYR A 29 1.53 9.05 -6.92
CA TYR A 29 1.76 10.01 -7.99
C TYR A 29 2.20 11.40 -7.49
N TRP A 30 1.79 11.82 -6.28
CA TRP A 30 2.15 13.15 -5.77
C TRP A 30 3.59 13.21 -5.19
N LEU A 31 4.16 12.08 -4.78
CA LEU A 31 5.56 11.99 -4.30
C LEU A 31 6.61 11.85 -5.41
N TYR A 32 6.22 11.55 -6.65
CA TYR A 32 7.15 11.30 -7.76
C TYR A 32 7.88 12.58 -8.24
N SER A 33 7.30 13.76 -8.01
CA SER A 33 7.83 15.03 -8.54
C SER A 33 8.95 15.67 -7.71
N LYS A 34 9.24 15.19 -6.49
CA LYS A 34 10.23 15.82 -5.60
C LYS A 34 11.52 15.04 -5.32
N TYR A 35 11.63 13.77 -5.72
CA TYR A 35 12.76 12.93 -5.29
C TYR A 35 13.48 12.16 -6.41
N SER A 36 13.17 12.43 -7.68
CA SER A 36 13.93 11.89 -8.81
C SER A 36 15.22 12.70 -9.03
N GLN A 37 16.19 12.56 -8.12
CA GLN A 37 17.59 12.84 -8.41
C GLN A 37 18.45 11.65 -7.94
N PRO A 38 19.32 11.09 -8.81
CA PRO A 38 20.31 10.12 -8.37
C PRO A 38 21.36 10.84 -7.52
N GLN A 39 21.37 10.60 -6.22
CA GLN A 39 22.37 11.16 -5.31
C GLN A 39 23.47 10.13 -5.04
N VAL A 40 24.66 10.51 -5.48
CA VAL A 40 25.96 9.89 -5.28
C VAL A 40 26.30 9.91 -3.79
N SER A 41 26.83 8.80 -3.27
CA SER A 41 27.19 8.60 -1.86
C SER A 41 28.30 9.54 -1.38
N PRO A 42 28.13 10.29 -0.27
CA PRO A 42 29.24 10.87 0.46
C PRO A 42 29.57 10.02 1.71
N GLU A 43 30.82 9.57 1.73
CA GLU A 43 31.51 9.01 2.89
C GLU A 43 31.42 9.97 4.10
N GLN A 44 30.98 9.47 5.26
CA GLN A 44 30.91 10.24 6.50
C GLN A 44 31.56 9.44 7.64
N HIS A 45 32.71 9.96 8.10
CA HIS A 45 33.39 9.59 9.32
C HIS A 45 32.46 9.73 10.54
N ILE A 46 32.43 8.72 11.42
CA ILE A 46 31.73 8.80 12.71
C ILE A 46 32.76 8.78 13.85
N THR A 47 32.80 9.89 14.59
CA THR A 47 33.50 10.04 15.87
C THR A 47 32.70 9.37 16.98
N THR A 48 33.38 8.52 17.76
CA THR A 48 32.89 7.79 18.93
C THR A 48 32.32 8.70 20.02
N ASN A 49 31.13 8.37 20.54
CA ASN A 49 30.81 8.53 21.96
C ASN A 49 29.86 7.41 22.43
N LYS A 50 30.23 6.80 23.55
CA LYS A 50 29.71 5.52 24.07
C LYS A 50 28.65 5.79 25.14
N LYS A 51 27.41 5.36 24.90
CA LYS A 51 26.43 5.06 25.96
C LYS A 51 25.73 3.75 25.59
N GLN A 52 25.83 2.76 26.48
CA GLN A 52 25.23 1.44 26.32
C GLN A 52 23.71 1.55 26.38
N GLU A 53 23.07 1.42 25.23
CA GLU A 53 21.66 1.09 25.09
C GLU A 53 21.57 -0.08 24.10
N LYS A 54 20.65 -1.01 24.34
CA LYS A 54 20.54 -2.31 23.68
C LYS A 54 20.78 -2.17 22.17
N LYS A 55 21.79 -2.87 21.63
CA LYS A 55 22.07 -2.89 20.19
C LYS A 55 20.76 -3.14 19.44
N PRO A 56 20.28 -2.21 18.59
CA PRO A 56 19.23 -2.57 17.65
C PRO A 56 19.77 -3.73 16.84
N ALA A 57 18.98 -4.80 16.73
CA ALA A 57 19.32 -5.90 15.84
C ALA A 57 19.63 -5.28 14.47
N LYS A 58 20.79 -5.60 13.89
CA LYS A 58 21.11 -5.18 12.52
C LYS A 58 19.90 -5.56 11.65
N PRO A 59 19.47 -4.69 10.72
CA PRO A 59 18.37 -5.00 9.81
C PRO A 59 18.55 -6.42 9.26
N LYS A 60 17.52 -7.25 9.42
CA LYS A 60 17.61 -8.64 8.98
C LYS A 60 17.76 -8.70 7.46
N GLY A 61 17.19 -7.72 6.75
CA GLY A 61 17.11 -7.74 5.29
C GLY A 61 16.28 -8.93 4.82
N LEU A 62 16.14 -9.07 3.51
CA LEU A 62 15.46 -10.17 2.85
C LEU A 62 16.46 -11.03 2.09
N VAL A 63 16.10 -12.31 1.95
CA VAL A 63 16.50 -13.12 0.81
C VAL A 63 15.43 -12.93 -0.27
N LEU A 64 15.79 -12.89 -1.55
CA LEU A 64 14.80 -12.87 -2.64
C LEU A 64 14.15 -14.26 -2.75
N SER A 65 13.22 -14.56 -1.85
CA SER A 65 12.47 -15.79 -1.81
C SER A 65 11.00 -15.52 -1.47
N GLN A 66 10.15 -16.46 -1.87
CA GLN A 66 8.71 -16.41 -1.61
C GLN A 66 8.41 -16.22 -0.11
N GLU A 67 9.09 -16.98 0.74
CA GLU A 67 8.90 -16.93 2.20
C GLU A 67 9.33 -15.59 2.80
N SER A 68 10.51 -15.08 2.43
CA SER A 68 11.01 -13.81 2.96
C SER A 68 10.13 -12.63 2.55
N ILE A 69 9.67 -12.62 1.29
CA ILE A 69 8.75 -11.59 0.80
C ILE A 69 7.39 -11.73 1.48
N HIS A 70 6.88 -12.94 1.68
CA HIS A 70 5.64 -13.16 2.43
C HIS A 70 5.74 -12.61 3.86
N SER A 71 6.84 -12.86 4.58
CA SER A 71 7.05 -12.28 5.92
C SER A 71 7.08 -10.75 5.91
N PHE A 72 7.65 -10.14 4.86
CA PHE A 72 7.56 -8.69 4.68
C PHE A 72 6.10 -8.24 4.47
N LEU A 73 5.33 -8.94 3.63
CA LEU A 73 3.92 -8.62 3.39
C LEU A 73 3.09 -8.76 4.67
N GLU A 74 3.34 -9.78 5.49
CA GLU A 74 2.72 -9.90 6.81
C GLU A 74 3.04 -8.70 7.69
N ALA A 75 4.33 -8.34 7.81
CA ALA A 75 4.75 -7.17 8.58
C ALA A 75 4.19 -5.85 8.03
N TYR A 76 3.97 -5.76 6.71
CA TYR A 76 3.43 -4.58 6.04
C TYR A 76 1.91 -4.45 6.20
N TYR A 77 1.16 -5.54 6.04
CA TYR A 77 -0.31 -5.52 6.06
C TYR A 77 -0.90 -5.71 7.46
N ASN A 78 -0.33 -6.58 8.29
CA ASN A 78 -0.89 -6.91 9.60
C ASN A 78 -0.69 -5.73 10.55
N ARG A 79 -1.77 -5.00 10.87
CA ARG A 79 -1.76 -3.92 11.84
C ARG A 79 -3.08 -3.84 12.58
N LYS A 80 -3.02 -3.54 13.87
CA LYS A 80 -4.23 -3.32 14.68
C LYS A 80 -4.79 -1.93 14.42
N ASP A 81 -3.90 -0.94 14.43
CA ASP A 81 -4.19 0.47 14.20
C ASP A 81 -3.12 1.07 13.28
N PHE A 82 -3.35 2.31 12.81
CA PHE A 82 -2.32 3.07 12.12
C PHE A 82 -1.03 3.11 12.95
N GLY A 83 0.09 2.80 12.31
CA GLY A 83 1.43 2.84 12.89
C GLY A 83 1.81 1.65 13.76
N SER A 84 0.89 0.73 14.07
CA SER A 84 1.18 -0.34 15.03
C SER A 84 2.26 -1.33 14.56
N ASN A 85 2.47 -1.42 13.24
CA ASN A 85 3.38 -2.37 12.60
C ASN A 85 4.70 -1.74 12.13
N GLN A 86 4.97 -0.48 12.48
CA GLN A 86 6.16 0.25 12.01
C GLN A 86 7.47 -0.50 12.29
N GLU A 87 7.64 -0.98 13.53
CA GLU A 87 8.86 -1.70 13.92
C GLU A 87 8.98 -3.07 13.24
N GLU A 88 7.87 -3.68 12.83
CA GLU A 88 7.86 -4.99 12.17
C GLU A 88 8.37 -4.88 10.74
N TYR A 89 7.87 -3.92 9.96
CA TYR A 89 8.30 -3.76 8.57
C TYR A 89 9.64 -3.04 8.41
N LYS A 90 10.07 -2.24 9.40
CA LYS A 90 11.32 -1.46 9.37
C LYS A 90 12.58 -2.27 9.06
N GLN A 91 12.62 -3.53 9.48
CA GLN A 91 13.79 -4.40 9.24
C GLN A 91 13.94 -4.90 7.79
N TYR A 92 12.93 -4.67 6.95
CA TYR A 92 12.82 -5.16 5.58
C TYR A 92 12.93 -4.05 4.52
N VAL A 93 12.81 -2.79 4.93
CA VAL A 93 12.76 -1.64 4.03
C VAL A 93 13.99 -0.76 4.19
N THR A 94 14.31 0.02 3.16
CA THR A 94 15.33 1.08 3.28
C THR A 94 14.83 2.20 4.20
N PRO A 95 15.73 3.03 4.79
CA PRO A 95 15.32 4.18 5.59
C PRO A 95 14.40 5.15 4.85
N THR A 96 14.62 5.31 3.53
CA THR A 96 13.79 6.15 2.67
C THR A 96 12.36 5.63 2.59
N VAL A 97 12.18 4.34 2.28
CA VAL A 97 10.87 3.70 2.22
C VAL A 97 10.20 3.70 3.59
N PHE A 98 10.94 3.43 4.67
CA PHE A 98 10.41 3.49 6.03
C PHE A 98 9.74 4.85 6.32
N ASN A 99 10.46 5.95 6.06
CA ASN A 99 9.93 7.30 6.28
C ASN A 99 8.70 7.59 5.40
N GLN A 100 8.71 7.17 4.14
CA GLN A 100 7.55 7.33 3.25
C GLN A 100 6.31 6.60 3.77
N LEU A 101 6.48 5.37 4.27
CA LEU A 101 5.40 4.58 4.85
C LEU A 101 4.84 5.24 6.12
N VAL A 102 5.71 5.72 7.01
CA VAL A 102 5.31 6.43 8.24
C VAL A 102 4.50 7.68 7.91
N GLU A 103 4.94 8.50 6.96
CA GLU A 103 4.22 9.73 6.60
C GLU A 103 2.89 9.44 5.88
N THR A 104 2.86 8.41 5.04
CA THR A 104 1.62 7.94 4.38
C THR A 104 0.62 7.46 5.43
N ASP A 105 1.08 6.66 6.39
CA ASP A 105 0.26 6.09 7.45
C ASP A 105 -0.29 7.18 8.40
N LYS A 106 0.50 8.19 8.77
CA LYS A 106 0.03 9.38 9.49
C LYS A 106 -1.04 10.17 8.71
N ALA A 107 -0.85 10.33 7.40
CA ALA A 107 -1.81 11.01 6.55
C ALA A 107 -3.14 10.25 6.50
N GLN A 108 -3.10 8.92 6.39
CA GLN A 108 -4.28 8.07 6.46
C GLN A 108 -4.95 8.11 7.83
N GLU A 109 -4.17 8.03 8.92
CA GLU A 109 -4.68 8.15 10.29
C GLU A 109 -5.46 9.44 10.45
N LYS A 110 -4.90 10.59 10.03
CA LYS A 110 -5.58 11.89 10.14
C LYS A 110 -6.97 11.91 9.49
N LEU A 111 -7.17 11.14 8.42
CA LEU A 111 -8.42 11.11 7.65
C LEU A 111 -9.39 10.00 8.09
N GLN A 112 -8.89 8.90 8.64
CA GLN A 112 -9.65 7.65 8.83
C GLN A 112 -9.53 7.07 10.24
N LYS A 113 -8.90 7.79 11.19
CA LYS A 113 -8.76 7.36 12.58
C LYS A 113 -10.13 7.03 13.20
N GLY A 114 -10.20 5.87 13.84
CA GLY A 114 -11.42 5.37 14.46
C GLY A 114 -12.39 4.69 13.49
N PHE A 115 -12.20 4.84 12.17
CA PHE A 115 -13.03 4.19 11.15
C PHE A 115 -12.44 2.91 10.60
N ILE A 116 -11.10 2.76 10.60
CA ILE A 116 -10.40 1.61 10.01
C ILE A 116 -9.46 0.99 11.04
N SER A 117 -9.57 -0.33 11.25
CA SER A 117 -8.72 -1.09 12.17
C SER A 117 -8.50 -2.53 11.69
N ASN A 118 -7.68 -3.30 12.42
CA ASN A 118 -7.51 -4.74 12.25
C ASN A 118 -7.22 -5.19 10.81
N ARG A 119 -6.28 -4.51 10.15
CA ARG A 119 -5.85 -4.93 8.82
C ARG A 119 -5.07 -6.24 8.93
N LYS A 120 -5.44 -7.26 8.15
CA LYS A 120 -4.84 -8.59 8.21
C LYS A 120 -4.65 -9.19 6.82
N LEU A 121 -3.43 -9.59 6.50
CA LEU A 121 -3.11 -10.38 5.31
C LEU A 121 -3.80 -11.74 5.41
N SER A 122 -4.53 -12.10 4.36
CA SER A 122 -5.19 -13.41 4.22
C SER A 122 -4.38 -14.34 3.33
N ASN A 123 -3.94 -13.84 2.16
CA ASN A 123 -3.13 -14.61 1.22
C ASN A 123 -2.31 -13.65 0.33
N SER A 124 -1.27 -14.15 -0.32
CA SER A 124 -0.47 -13.42 -1.31
C SER A 124 0.00 -14.34 -2.44
N GLN A 125 -0.12 -13.87 -3.67
CA GLN A 125 0.56 -14.45 -4.84
C GLN A 125 1.79 -13.60 -5.15
N ILE A 126 2.97 -14.22 -5.16
CA ILE A 126 4.24 -13.50 -5.31
C ILE A 126 4.96 -14.02 -6.56
N PHE A 127 5.30 -13.12 -7.48
CA PHE A 127 6.17 -13.37 -8.61
C PHE A 127 7.50 -12.65 -8.39
N ILE A 128 8.63 -13.34 -8.55
CA ILE A 128 9.96 -12.80 -8.29
C ILE A 128 10.74 -12.75 -9.61
N ASN A 129 11.30 -11.58 -9.91
CA ASN A 129 12.29 -11.41 -10.97
C ASN A 129 13.66 -11.24 -10.31
N GLU A 130 14.37 -12.36 -10.15
CA GLU A 130 15.68 -12.38 -9.51
C GLU A 130 16.71 -11.54 -10.29
N SER A 131 16.62 -11.49 -11.62
CA SER A 131 17.59 -10.77 -12.46
C SER A 131 17.56 -9.25 -12.27
N GLN A 132 16.40 -8.71 -11.90
CA GLN A 132 16.20 -7.28 -11.66
C GLN A 132 16.07 -6.94 -10.18
N ALA A 133 16.10 -7.94 -9.29
CA ALA A 133 15.77 -7.77 -7.87
C ALA A 133 14.43 -7.03 -7.69
N GLU A 134 13.38 -7.61 -8.28
CA GLU A 134 12.01 -7.09 -8.26
C GLU A 134 11.00 -8.18 -7.91
N ALA A 135 9.85 -7.81 -7.36
CA ALA A 135 8.74 -8.73 -7.14
C ALA A 135 7.38 -8.06 -7.37
N TYR A 136 6.43 -8.84 -7.87
CA TYR A 136 5.03 -8.45 -8.04
C TYR A 136 4.19 -9.29 -7.08
N CYS A 137 3.50 -8.62 -6.15
CA CYS A 137 2.80 -9.24 -5.04
C CYS A 137 1.32 -8.89 -5.09
N THR A 138 0.47 -9.84 -5.48
CA THR A 138 -0.99 -9.68 -5.38
C THR A 138 -1.45 -10.19 -4.02
N SER A 139 -1.80 -9.27 -3.14
CA SER A 139 -2.18 -9.52 -1.75
C SER A 139 -3.69 -9.41 -1.56
N TYR A 140 -4.23 -10.32 -0.77
CA TYR A 140 -5.61 -10.31 -0.32
C TYR A 140 -5.60 -10.06 1.18
N TYR A 141 -6.23 -8.98 1.62
CA TYR A 141 -6.27 -8.61 3.03
C TYR A 141 -7.65 -8.15 3.44
N THR A 142 -7.91 -8.24 4.74
CA THR A 142 -9.13 -7.71 5.35
C THR A 142 -8.83 -6.51 6.21
N PHE A 143 -9.84 -5.68 6.49
CA PHE A 143 -9.82 -4.68 7.56
C PHE A 143 -11.22 -4.52 8.13
N ASP A 144 -11.29 -4.09 9.38
CA ASP A 144 -12.55 -3.74 10.03
C ASP A 144 -12.85 -2.26 9.79
N GLN A 145 -14.06 -1.99 9.34
CA GLN A 145 -14.59 -0.66 9.21
C GLN A 145 -15.68 -0.40 10.24
N LYS A 146 -15.48 0.63 11.06
CA LYS A 146 -16.47 1.11 12.00
C LYS A 146 -17.40 2.13 11.34
N TYR A 147 -18.68 2.03 11.66
CA TYR A 147 -19.69 3.01 11.29
C TYR A 147 -20.41 3.50 12.54
N ASP A 148 -20.57 4.82 12.65
CA ASP A 148 -21.42 5.41 13.68
C ASP A 148 -22.86 5.40 13.19
N ASN A 149 -23.67 4.46 13.70
CA ASN A 149 -25.10 4.45 13.41
C ASN A 149 -25.82 5.34 14.43
N SER A 150 -25.85 6.64 14.12
CA SER A 150 -26.49 7.67 14.95
C SER A 150 -27.97 7.43 15.27
N GLU A 151 -28.65 6.53 14.55
CA GLU A 151 -30.05 6.17 14.80
C GLU A 151 -30.21 5.16 15.96
N GLU A 152 -29.22 4.31 16.20
CA GLU A 152 -29.29 3.21 17.18
C GLU A 152 -28.33 3.40 18.36
N GLN A 153 -27.44 4.41 18.33
CA GLN A 153 -26.33 4.56 19.30
C GLN A 153 -25.46 3.29 19.40
N GLU A 154 -25.37 2.52 18.33
CA GLU A 154 -24.54 1.32 18.24
C GLU A 154 -23.39 1.55 17.26
N GLU A 155 -22.18 1.14 17.66
CA GLU A 155 -21.04 1.04 16.76
C GLU A 155 -21.16 -0.27 15.97
N ASP A 156 -21.42 -0.18 14.66
CA ASP A 156 -21.40 -1.35 13.79
C ASP A 156 -20.00 -1.53 13.18
N VAL A 157 -19.53 -2.78 13.13
CA VAL A 157 -18.21 -3.15 12.62
C VAL A 157 -18.38 -4.13 11.48
N THR A 158 -17.99 -3.71 10.27
CA THR A 158 -18.00 -4.57 9.09
C THR A 158 -16.57 -4.91 8.68
N THR A 159 -16.26 -6.20 8.54
CA THR A 159 -14.99 -6.65 7.95
C THR A 159 -15.10 -6.64 6.42
N LEU A 160 -14.23 -5.87 5.76
CA LEU A 160 -14.13 -5.79 4.30
C LEU A 160 -12.90 -6.53 3.80
N SER A 161 -12.98 -7.04 2.57
CA SER A 161 -11.86 -7.71 1.88
C SER A 161 -11.41 -6.89 0.68
N VAL A 162 -10.09 -6.77 0.50
CA VAL A 162 -9.45 -6.01 -0.58
C VAL A 162 -8.39 -6.88 -1.25
N GLN A 163 -8.28 -6.70 -2.57
CA GLN A 163 -7.16 -7.19 -3.37
C GLN A 163 -6.32 -5.99 -3.81
N GLU A 164 -5.00 -6.11 -3.68
CA GLU A 164 -4.03 -5.10 -4.12
C GLU A 164 -2.83 -5.78 -4.75
N THR A 165 -2.27 -5.19 -5.80
CA THR A 165 -1.00 -5.64 -6.37
C THR A 165 0.06 -4.58 -6.12
N LEU A 166 1.17 -5.01 -5.51
CA LEU A 166 2.37 -4.20 -5.30
C LEU A 166 3.50 -4.64 -6.23
N HIS A 167 4.20 -3.68 -6.82
CA HIS A 167 5.52 -3.86 -7.40
C HIS A 167 6.57 -3.40 -6.37
N LEU A 168 7.41 -4.34 -5.94
CA LEU A 168 8.47 -4.15 -4.98
C LEU A 168 9.80 -4.15 -5.72
N ILE A 169 10.58 -3.08 -5.55
CA ILE A 169 11.96 -3.00 -6.04
C ILE A 169 12.89 -3.13 -4.85
N PHE A 170 13.94 -3.93 -4.99
CA PHE A 170 14.89 -4.21 -3.92
C PHE A 170 16.25 -3.58 -4.21
N SER A 171 16.90 -3.06 -3.17
CA SER A 171 18.33 -2.72 -3.19
C SER A 171 19.11 -3.76 -2.40
N GLU A 172 20.26 -4.17 -2.91
CA GLU A 172 21.16 -5.06 -2.19
C GLU A 172 22.17 -4.26 -1.36
N GLU A 173 22.34 -4.64 -0.09
CA GLU A 173 23.38 -4.13 0.78
C GLU A 173 24.00 -5.30 1.56
N ASN A 174 25.30 -5.53 1.38
CA ASN A 174 26.05 -6.59 2.08
C ASN A 174 25.42 -8.01 1.92
N GLY A 175 24.97 -8.37 0.71
CA GLY A 175 24.37 -9.67 0.44
C GLY A 175 22.94 -9.84 0.96
N LYS A 176 22.27 -8.74 1.31
CA LYS A 176 20.88 -8.71 1.79
C LYS A 176 20.06 -7.73 0.99
N TYR A 177 18.81 -8.08 0.73
CA TYR A 177 17.89 -7.22 0.01
C TYR A 177 17.05 -6.37 0.97
N PHE A 178 16.73 -5.15 0.55
CA PHE A 178 15.82 -4.26 1.25
C PHE A 178 14.86 -3.65 0.25
N VAL A 179 13.58 -3.56 0.59
CA VAL A 179 12.59 -2.90 -0.26
C VAL A 179 12.96 -1.42 -0.35
N SER A 180 13.32 -0.99 -1.55
CA SER A 180 13.80 0.35 -1.88
C SER A 180 12.75 1.18 -2.63
N LYS A 181 11.72 0.52 -3.19
CA LYS A 181 10.53 1.15 -3.75
C LYS A 181 9.31 0.25 -3.61
N ILE A 182 8.15 0.85 -3.40
CA ILE A 182 6.84 0.19 -3.40
C ILE A 182 5.94 0.97 -4.33
N GLU A 183 5.36 0.30 -5.33
CA GLU A 183 4.44 0.90 -6.30
C GLU A 183 3.14 0.09 -6.34
N GLY A 184 1.99 0.77 -6.31
CA GLY A 184 0.72 0.12 -6.59
C GLY A 184 0.56 -0.13 -8.08
N VAL A 185 0.17 -1.35 -8.46
CA VAL A 185 -0.04 -1.75 -9.86
C VAL A 185 -1.51 -2.07 -10.08
N GLN A 186 -2.07 -1.56 -11.18
CA GLN A 186 -3.38 -1.99 -11.66
C GLN A 186 -3.20 -3.12 -12.66
N ILE A 187 -3.75 -4.29 -12.34
CA ILE A 187 -3.85 -5.41 -13.28
C ILE A 187 -5.26 -5.38 -13.87
N SER A 188 -5.38 -4.86 -15.08
CA SER A 188 -6.58 -4.99 -15.89
C SER A 188 -6.39 -6.17 -16.83
N PRO A 189 -7.38 -7.08 -16.99
CA PRO A 189 -7.34 -8.02 -18.09
C PRO A 189 -7.20 -7.22 -19.38
N VAL A 190 -6.12 -7.45 -20.12
CA VAL A 190 -6.02 -6.95 -21.49
C VAL A 190 -7.17 -7.59 -22.23
N GLY A 191 -8.18 -6.80 -22.59
CA GLY A 191 -9.18 -7.25 -23.54
C GLY A 191 -8.44 -7.71 -24.78
N LEU A 192 -8.56 -9.00 -25.13
CA LEU A 192 -8.48 -9.39 -26.53
C LEU A 192 -9.46 -8.46 -27.24
N GLY A 193 -8.93 -7.54 -28.05
CA GLY A 193 -9.62 -6.32 -28.44
C GLY A 193 -11.07 -6.56 -28.85
N ASP A 194 -11.99 -5.84 -28.21
CA ASP A 194 -13.33 -5.65 -28.76
C ASP A 194 -13.17 -4.92 -30.10
N THR A 195 -13.15 -5.70 -31.18
CA THR A 195 -13.49 -5.24 -32.52
C THR A 195 -15.00 -5.09 -32.58
N THR A 196 -15.56 -4.21 -31.75
CA THR A 196 -16.84 -3.58 -32.04
C THR A 196 -16.51 -2.28 -32.72
N GLY A 197 -16.59 -2.31 -34.05
CA GLY A 197 -16.33 -1.16 -34.91
C GLY A 197 -17.10 0.06 -34.42
N SER A 198 -16.37 1.09 -34.01
CA SER A 198 -16.87 2.45 -34.11
C SER A 198 -16.92 2.76 -35.59
N GLY A 199 -18.06 2.47 -36.21
CA GLY A 199 -18.40 3.01 -37.52
C GLY A 199 -18.26 4.52 -37.45
N ASN A 200 -17.42 5.05 -38.32
CA ASN A 200 -17.44 6.46 -38.67
C ASN A 200 -18.84 6.74 -39.25
N GLU A 201 -19.69 7.45 -38.51
CA GLU A 201 -20.79 8.18 -39.13
C GLU A 201 -20.19 9.40 -39.82
N ASP A 202 -19.65 9.16 -41.02
CA ASP A 202 -19.45 10.21 -42.00
C ASP A 202 -20.81 10.62 -42.56
N SER A 203 -20.98 11.93 -42.59
CA SER A 203 -22.04 12.70 -43.21
C SER A 203 -22.51 12.17 -44.56
N GLU A 204 -23.83 12.02 -44.72
CA GLU A 204 -24.46 12.00 -46.04
C GLU A 204 -25.56 13.06 -46.16
N GLN A 205 -25.31 13.99 -47.10
CA GLN A 205 -26.24 14.96 -47.65
C GLN A 205 -27.47 14.28 -48.28
N LYS A 206 -28.62 14.93 -48.15
CA LYS A 206 -29.75 14.83 -49.10
C LYS A 206 -30.38 16.22 -49.16
N SER A 207 -30.03 17.00 -50.19
CA SER A 207 -30.72 17.18 -51.48
C SER A 207 -32.04 17.94 -51.37
#